data_AF-S6GNU9-F1
#
_entry.id   AF-S6GNU9-F1
#
_cell.length_a   1.000
_cell.length_b   1.000
_cell.length_c   1.000
_cell.angle_alpha   90.00
_cell.angle_beta   90.00
_cell.angle_gamma   90.00
#
_symmetry.space_group_name_H-M   'P 1'
#
loop_
_entity.id
_entity.type
_entity.pdbx_description
1 polymer ?
#
loop_
_entity_poly.entity_id
_entity_poly.type
_entity_poly.pdbx_seq_one_letter_code
_entity_poly.pdbx_strand_id
1 'polypeptide(L)'
;MKLGLVVDLDTCVGCHGCATACKQWNTSGTIGPLSDKDPYGKDPNGAWLNRIRTYEVGDTPNSKTVHMPMSCMHCEEAACVTVCPTGASYKRAEDGIVLVDQDKCMGCNLCAWACPYGARELDPAQGTMKKCTLCVDRIYDQKLPENERQPACVLTCPTKSRVFGDFDDPNSQVSQLVRDRGGKQLMPELGYNPVNTYLPPRNKPAVEVYKVTSIKQSVKTWVNKMITR
;
A
#
# COMPACT_ATOMS: atom_id res chain seq x y z
N MET A 1 16.58 13.71 5.62
CA MET A 1 15.99 12.37 5.69
C MET A 1 14.77 12.38 4.82
N LYS A 2 14.55 11.29 4.11
CA LYS A 2 13.40 11.07 3.26
C LYS A 2 12.79 9.72 3.63
N LEU A 3 11.92 9.74 4.64
CA LEU A 3 11.36 8.52 5.19
C LEU A 3 10.22 7.99 4.33
N GLY A 4 10.21 6.68 4.10
CA GLY A 4 9.13 6.05 3.35
C GLY A 4 9.13 4.53 3.45
N LEU A 5 8.28 3.92 2.62
CA LEU A 5 8.10 2.48 2.54
C LEU A 5 8.57 1.93 1.19
N VAL A 6 9.20 0.76 1.25
CA VAL A 6 9.29 -0.16 0.12
C VAL A 6 8.29 -1.28 0.33
N VAL A 7 7.49 -1.58 -0.70
CA VAL A 7 6.50 -2.66 -0.68
C VAL A 7 6.83 -3.69 -1.77
N ASP A 8 7.25 -4.88 -1.35
CA ASP A 8 7.54 -6.01 -2.22
C ASP A 8 6.25 -6.73 -2.64
N LEU A 9 5.87 -6.57 -3.91
CA LEU A 9 4.68 -7.21 -4.47
C LEU A 9 4.90 -8.71 -4.75
N ASP A 10 6.14 -9.19 -4.75
CA ASP A 10 6.48 -10.61 -4.93
C ASP A 10 6.11 -11.45 -3.71
N THR A 11 6.20 -10.86 -2.52
CA THR A 11 6.03 -11.56 -1.24
C THR A 11 4.74 -11.15 -0.51
N CYS A 12 4.00 -10.16 -1.03
CA CYS A 12 2.72 -9.79 -0.46
C CYS A 12 1.66 -10.85 -0.77
N VAL A 13 1.13 -11.49 0.27
CA VAL A 13 0.11 -12.55 0.16
C VAL A 13 -1.32 -12.03 0.40
N GLY A 14 -1.51 -10.72 0.43
CA GLY A 14 -2.85 -10.14 0.61
C GLY A 14 -3.52 -10.49 1.94
N CYS A 15 -2.77 -10.77 3.02
CA CYS A 15 -3.34 -11.21 4.30
C CYS A 15 -4.13 -10.13 5.08
N HIS A 16 -4.16 -8.88 4.60
CA HIS A 16 -4.78 -7.71 5.26
C HIS A 16 -4.29 -7.36 6.68
N GLY A 17 -3.33 -8.10 7.26
CA GLY A 17 -2.79 -7.79 8.61
C GLY A 17 -2.25 -6.37 8.73
N CYS A 18 -1.59 -5.86 7.68
CA CYS A 18 -1.09 -4.49 7.64
C CYS A 18 -2.20 -3.41 7.62
N ALA A 19 -3.41 -3.72 7.16
CA ALA A 19 -4.55 -2.80 7.25
C ALA A 19 -5.10 -2.77 8.68
N THR A 20 -5.33 -3.95 9.26
CA THR A 20 -5.84 -4.09 10.63
C THR A 20 -4.91 -3.47 11.67
N ALA A 21 -3.61 -3.78 11.63
CA ALA A 21 -2.64 -3.22 12.58
C ALA A 21 -2.51 -1.70 12.43
N CYS A 22 -2.57 -1.20 11.20
CA CYS A 22 -2.54 0.25 10.95
C CYS A 22 -3.74 0.94 11.58
N LYS A 23 -4.95 0.37 11.40
CA LYS A 23 -6.16 0.88 12.02
C LYS A 23 -6.08 0.83 13.54
N GLN A 24 -5.75 -0.33 14.11
CA GLN A 24 -5.64 -0.51 15.56
C GLN A 24 -4.68 0.50 16.19
N TRP A 25 -3.46 0.64 15.65
CA TRP A 25 -2.47 1.57 16.19
C TRP A 25 -2.95 3.02 16.12
N ASN A 26 -3.40 3.45 14.94
CA ASN A 26 -3.70 4.87 14.71
C ASN A 26 -5.03 5.31 15.33
N THR A 27 -6.00 4.41 15.51
CA THR A 27 -7.24 4.71 16.26
C THR A 27 -6.96 5.12 17.70
N SER A 28 -5.91 4.56 18.31
CA SER A 28 -5.45 4.90 19.67
C SER A 28 -4.31 5.92 19.66
N GLY A 29 -3.96 6.47 18.50
CA GLY A 29 -2.81 7.34 18.29
C GLY A 29 -3.16 8.82 18.26
N THR A 30 -2.20 9.61 17.76
CA THR A 30 -2.26 11.07 17.78
C THR A 30 -3.27 11.69 16.82
N ILE A 31 -3.77 10.93 15.85
CA ILE A 31 -4.71 11.44 14.84
C ILE A 31 -6.18 11.24 15.23
N GLY A 32 -6.46 10.67 16.40
CA GLY A 32 -7.83 10.38 16.85
C GLY A 32 -8.43 9.12 16.20
N PRO A 33 -9.71 8.82 16.53
CA PRO A 33 -10.38 7.61 16.07
C PRO A 33 -10.45 7.49 14.55
N LEU A 34 -10.39 6.24 14.09
CA LEU A 34 -10.71 5.83 12.72
C LEU A 34 -12.04 5.08 12.74
N SER A 35 -13.11 5.84 12.68
CA SER A 35 -14.48 5.42 12.94
C SER A 35 -15.03 4.60 11.78
N ASP A 36 -15.83 3.58 12.13
CA ASP A 36 -16.67 2.85 11.18
C ASP A 36 -18.11 3.36 11.24
N LYS A 37 -18.76 3.42 10.08
CA LYS A 37 -20.20 3.58 9.95
C LYS A 37 -20.81 2.21 9.67
N ASP A 38 -21.81 1.85 10.46
CA ASP A 38 -22.56 0.61 10.30
C ASP A 38 -21.66 -0.64 10.14
N PRO A 39 -20.70 -0.88 11.07
CA PRO A 39 -19.69 -1.93 10.91
C PRO A 39 -20.27 -3.35 10.82
N TYR A 40 -21.51 -3.55 11.27
CA TYR A 40 -22.21 -4.83 11.25
C TYR A 40 -23.38 -4.86 10.26
N GLY A 41 -23.56 -3.79 9.47
CA GLY A 41 -24.61 -3.69 8.48
C GLY A 41 -24.24 -4.29 7.14
N LYS A 42 -25.06 -3.98 6.13
CA LYS A 42 -24.92 -4.52 4.77
C LYS A 42 -23.78 -3.89 3.99
N ASP A 43 -23.50 -2.60 4.25
CA ASP A 43 -22.47 -1.82 3.58
C ASP A 43 -21.55 -1.12 4.60
N PRO A 44 -20.70 -1.89 5.31
CA PRO A 44 -19.80 -1.32 6.30
C PRO A 44 -18.81 -0.37 5.63
N ASN A 45 -18.64 0.82 6.19
CA ASN A 45 -17.65 1.77 5.73
C ASN A 45 -16.87 2.35 6.91
N GLY A 46 -15.72 2.98 6.66
CA GLY A 46 -14.95 3.63 7.71
C GLY A 46 -13.64 4.18 7.21
N ALA A 47 -12.93 4.87 8.10
CA ALA A 47 -11.61 5.41 7.80
C ALA A 47 -10.55 4.29 7.85
N TRP A 48 -9.95 3.98 6.70
CA TRP A 48 -8.86 2.99 6.59
C TRP A 48 -7.66 3.63 5.91
N LEU A 49 -6.53 3.70 6.62
CA LEU A 49 -5.32 4.38 6.13
C LEU A 49 -4.50 3.56 5.12
N ASN A 50 -4.89 2.30 4.94
CA ASN A 50 -4.20 1.32 4.09
C ASN A 50 -5.24 0.31 3.57
N ARG A 51 -5.33 0.16 2.25
CA ARG A 51 -6.23 -0.78 1.57
C ARG A 51 -5.44 -1.70 0.65
N ILE A 52 -5.64 -3.00 0.73
CA ILE A 52 -4.97 -3.95 -0.17
C ILE A 52 -5.86 -4.13 -1.39
N ARG A 53 -5.36 -3.72 -2.56
CA ARG A 53 -6.02 -3.94 -3.85
C ARG A 53 -5.46 -5.21 -4.49
N THR A 54 -6.33 -6.05 -5.02
CA THR A 54 -5.93 -7.31 -5.64
C THR A 54 -6.23 -7.24 -7.13
N TYR A 55 -5.25 -7.63 -7.95
CA TYR A 55 -5.34 -7.60 -9.39
C TYR A 55 -4.96 -8.97 -9.96
N GLU A 56 -5.70 -9.45 -10.95
CA GLU A 56 -5.26 -10.52 -11.82
C GLU A 56 -4.44 -9.90 -12.97
N VAL A 57 -3.21 -10.35 -13.15
CA VAL A 57 -2.30 -9.86 -14.19
C VAL A 57 -1.88 -11.00 -15.13
N GLY A 58 -1.84 -10.70 -16.43
CA GLY A 58 -1.55 -11.68 -17.46
C GLY A 58 -2.74 -12.58 -17.82
N ASP A 59 -2.61 -13.34 -18.90
CA ASP A 59 -3.66 -14.20 -19.42
C ASP A 59 -3.47 -15.67 -19.04
N THR A 60 -4.57 -16.42 -18.97
CA THR A 60 -4.57 -17.88 -18.83
C THR A 60 -3.65 -18.54 -19.87
N PRO A 61 -2.80 -19.52 -19.50
CA PRO A 61 -2.70 -20.20 -18.20
C PRO A 61 -1.69 -19.57 -17.22
N ASN A 62 -1.12 -18.41 -17.55
CA ASN A 62 -0.02 -17.80 -16.80
C ASN A 62 -0.45 -16.56 -16.00
N SER A 63 -1.75 -16.41 -15.73
CA SER A 63 -2.27 -15.33 -14.91
C SER A 63 -1.73 -15.42 -13.48
N LYS A 64 -1.56 -14.27 -12.84
CA LYS A 64 -1.09 -14.15 -11.46
C LYS A 64 -1.96 -13.18 -10.70
N THR A 65 -2.27 -13.53 -9.46
CA THR A 65 -2.83 -12.60 -8.50
C THR A 65 -1.71 -11.76 -7.89
N VAL A 66 -1.81 -10.43 -7.97
CA VAL A 66 -0.90 -9.48 -7.35
C VAL A 66 -1.66 -8.66 -6.32
N HIS A 67 -1.15 -8.65 -5.09
CA HIS A 67 -1.71 -7.86 -3.99
C HIS A 67 -0.90 -6.60 -3.78
N MET A 68 -1.57 -5.45 -3.86
CA MET A 68 -0.98 -4.12 -3.80
C MET A 68 -1.53 -3.35 -2.59
N PRO A 69 -0.80 -3.32 -1.46
CA PRO A 69 -1.12 -2.46 -0.33
C PRO A 69 -1.01 -0.98 -0.69
N MET A 70 -2.15 -0.29 -0.73
CA MET A 70 -2.28 1.12 -1.05
C MET A 70 -2.45 1.94 0.23
N SER A 71 -1.39 2.63 0.63
CA SER A 71 -1.40 3.66 1.69
C SER A 71 -0.98 5.02 1.13
N CYS A 72 -0.96 6.08 1.95
CA CYS A 72 -0.40 7.37 1.53
C CYS A 72 1.03 7.19 1.02
N MET A 73 1.34 7.82 -0.11
CA MET A 73 2.65 7.73 -0.77
C MET A 73 3.66 8.76 -0.26
N HIS A 74 3.25 9.66 0.65
CA HIS A 74 4.04 10.76 1.21
C HIS A 74 4.81 11.53 0.14
N CYS A 75 4.10 11.92 -0.92
CA CYS A 75 4.62 12.52 -2.14
C CYS A 75 5.59 13.69 -1.90
N GLU A 76 6.61 13.81 -2.76
CA GLU A 76 7.46 15.00 -2.77
C GLU A 76 6.63 16.22 -3.14
N GLU A 77 5.93 16.12 -4.27
CA GLU A 77 4.96 17.09 -4.77
C GLU A 77 3.58 16.73 -4.23
N ALA A 78 3.28 17.12 -3.00
CA ALA A 78 2.03 16.76 -2.34
C ALA A 78 0.90 17.76 -2.66
N ALA A 79 0.22 17.63 -3.80
CA ALA A 79 -0.91 18.53 -4.13
C ALA A 79 -2.00 18.58 -3.04
N CYS A 80 -2.18 17.48 -2.31
CA CYS A 80 -3.06 17.42 -1.15
C CYS A 80 -2.69 18.37 0.01
N VAL A 81 -1.43 18.84 0.08
CA VAL A 81 -0.97 19.95 0.93
C VAL A 81 -1.36 21.28 0.30
N THR A 82 -1.00 21.48 -0.97
CA THR A 82 -1.24 22.74 -1.71
C THR A 82 -2.72 23.15 -1.74
N VAL A 83 -3.64 22.21 -1.92
CA VAL A 83 -5.09 22.49 -2.00
C VAL A 83 -5.76 22.71 -0.64
N CYS A 84 -5.05 22.57 0.48
CA CYS A 84 -5.65 22.64 1.80
C CYS A 84 -5.85 24.11 2.24
N PRO A 85 -7.09 24.61 2.32
CA PRO A 85 -7.35 26.04 2.53
C PRO A 85 -7.04 26.50 3.97
N THR A 86 -7.05 25.58 4.94
CA THR A 86 -6.79 25.89 6.35
C THR A 86 -5.32 25.70 6.75
N GLY A 87 -4.47 25.22 5.83
CA GLY A 87 -3.11 24.80 6.17
C GLY A 87 -3.04 23.56 7.06
N ALA A 88 -4.14 22.82 7.22
CA ALA A 88 -4.16 21.59 8.03
C ALA A 88 -3.27 20.49 7.44
N SER A 89 -3.21 20.36 6.12
CA SER A 89 -2.27 19.44 5.48
C SER A 89 -0.92 20.11 5.33
N TYR A 90 0.14 19.44 5.76
CA TYR A 90 1.51 19.97 5.68
C TYR A 90 2.51 18.84 5.43
N LYS A 91 3.71 19.21 5.00
CA LYS A 91 4.86 18.30 4.85
C LYS A 91 5.94 18.71 5.83
N ARG A 92 6.46 17.74 6.58
CA ARG A 92 7.58 17.93 7.50
C ARG A 92 8.89 18.11 6.71
N ALA A 93 9.70 19.09 7.09
CA ALA A 93 10.92 19.44 6.36
C ALA A 93 12.07 18.49 6.70
N GLU A 94 12.09 17.95 7.92
CA GLU A 94 13.15 17.11 8.45
C GLU A 94 13.16 15.68 7.87
N ASP A 95 11.98 15.14 7.55
CA ASP A 95 11.80 13.73 7.16
C ASP A 95 10.90 13.50 5.94
N GLY A 96 10.28 14.56 5.41
CA GLY A 96 9.41 14.49 4.23
C GLY A 96 8.00 13.90 4.49
N ILE A 97 7.67 13.57 5.74
CA ILE A 97 6.37 12.97 6.06
C ILE A 97 5.26 14.02 5.89
N VAL A 98 4.38 13.78 4.92
CA VAL A 98 3.12 14.53 4.79
C VAL A 98 2.19 14.16 5.94
N LEU A 99 1.57 15.13 6.62
CA LEU A 99 0.67 14.98 7.77
C LEU A 99 -0.60 15.85 7.63
N VAL A 100 -1.54 15.64 8.55
CA VAL A 100 -2.75 16.46 8.71
C VAL A 100 -2.87 16.84 10.18
N ASP A 101 -2.84 18.14 10.44
CA ASP A 101 -3.22 18.77 11.71
C ASP A 101 -4.74 18.62 11.87
N GLN A 102 -5.15 17.85 12.88
CA GLN A 102 -6.55 17.51 13.08
C GLN A 102 -7.36 18.70 13.59
N ASP A 103 -6.74 19.63 14.33
CA ASP A 103 -7.42 20.79 14.92
C ASP A 103 -7.72 21.87 13.88
N LYS A 104 -6.88 21.97 12.84
CA LYS A 104 -7.09 22.90 11.71
C LYS A 104 -7.97 22.31 10.61
N CYS A 105 -8.23 21.00 10.63
CA CYS A 105 -8.94 20.34 9.55
C CYS A 105 -10.44 20.64 9.64
N MET A 106 -11.00 21.27 8.60
CA MET A 106 -12.43 21.59 8.52
C MET A 106 -13.26 20.56 7.71
N GLY A 107 -12.67 19.41 7.33
CA GLY A 107 -13.41 18.34 6.66
C GLY A 107 -13.87 18.62 5.21
N CYS A 108 -13.30 19.61 4.52
CA CYS A 108 -13.77 20.05 3.19
C CYS A 108 -13.51 19.07 2.01
N ASN A 109 -12.84 17.94 2.24
CA ASN A 109 -12.51 16.91 1.24
C ASN A 109 -11.62 17.31 0.04
N LEU A 110 -11.22 18.57 -0.14
CA LEU A 110 -10.38 18.99 -1.28
C LEU A 110 -9.08 18.17 -1.41
N CYS A 111 -8.44 17.87 -0.29
CA CYS A 111 -7.20 17.08 -0.29
C CYS A 111 -7.43 15.60 -0.69
N ALA A 112 -8.62 15.05 -0.49
CA ALA A 112 -8.97 13.71 -0.98
C ALA A 112 -9.17 13.72 -2.49
N TRP A 113 -9.87 14.74 -3.02
CA TRP A 113 -10.03 14.95 -4.47
C TRP A 113 -8.70 15.17 -5.20
N ALA A 114 -7.76 15.89 -4.58
CA ALA A 114 -6.44 16.12 -5.16
C ALA A 114 -5.51 14.90 -5.07
N CYS A 115 -5.81 13.89 -4.25
CA CYS A 115 -4.93 12.73 -4.08
C CYS A 115 -5.22 11.68 -5.17
N PRO A 116 -4.31 11.45 -6.13
CA PRO A 116 -4.56 10.49 -7.22
C PRO A 116 -4.62 9.03 -6.72
N TYR A 117 -4.09 8.77 -5.53
CA TYR A 117 -3.96 7.43 -4.97
C TYR A 117 -5.14 7.05 -4.06
N GLY A 118 -6.10 7.97 -3.83
CA GLY A 118 -7.23 7.73 -2.93
C GLY A 118 -6.81 7.40 -1.50
N ALA A 119 -5.73 8.03 -1.02
CA ALA A 119 -5.08 7.68 0.25
C ALA A 119 -5.53 8.54 1.45
N ARG A 120 -6.61 9.28 1.28
CA ARG A 120 -7.17 10.21 2.28
C ARG A 120 -8.65 9.89 2.47
N GLU A 121 -9.05 9.69 3.72
CA GLU A 121 -10.39 9.26 4.11
C GLU A 121 -10.94 10.25 5.14
N LEU A 122 -12.15 10.79 4.91
CA LEU A 122 -12.80 11.62 5.92
C LEU A 122 -13.35 10.73 7.03
N ASP A 123 -12.97 10.99 8.28
CA ASP A 123 -13.58 10.31 9.41
C ASP A 123 -15.00 10.85 9.64
N PRO A 124 -16.04 9.99 9.61
CA PRO A 124 -17.42 10.46 9.69
C PRO A 124 -17.82 10.95 11.09
N ALA A 125 -17.13 10.54 12.15
CA ALA A 125 -17.46 10.95 13.52
C ALA A 125 -16.79 12.28 13.89
N GLN A 126 -15.51 12.44 13.53
CA GLN A 126 -14.74 13.65 13.83
C GLN A 126 -14.88 14.73 12.76
N GLY A 127 -15.29 14.39 11.53
CA GLY A 127 -15.37 15.34 10.43
C GLY A 127 -13.99 15.84 9.96
N THR A 128 -12.92 15.11 10.27
CA THR A 128 -11.54 15.48 9.94
C THR A 128 -10.88 14.46 9.03
N MET A 129 -9.94 14.91 8.20
CA MET A 129 -9.28 14.07 7.21
C MET A 129 -8.23 13.17 7.86
N LYS A 130 -8.32 11.88 7.59
CA LYS A 130 -7.37 10.84 8.01
C LYS A 130 -6.56 10.34 6.83
N LYS A 131 -5.32 9.94 7.10
CA LYS A 131 -4.43 9.28 6.15
C LYS A 131 -3.29 8.59 6.90
N CYS A 132 -2.56 7.71 6.21
CA CYS A 132 -1.33 7.14 6.75
C CYS A 132 -0.38 8.26 7.22
N THR A 133 0.12 8.14 8.44
CA THR A 133 1.04 9.09 9.09
C THR A 133 2.49 8.60 9.06
N LEU A 134 2.75 7.50 8.36
CA LEU A 134 3.98 6.71 8.49
C LEU A 134 4.27 6.28 9.94
N CYS A 135 3.23 6.22 10.79
CA CYS A 135 3.33 6.01 12.23
C CYS A 135 4.38 6.94 12.86
N VAL A 136 4.34 8.24 12.52
CA VAL A 136 5.27 9.26 13.03
C VAL A 136 5.36 9.27 14.56
N ASP A 137 4.24 8.96 15.22
CA ASP A 137 4.11 8.81 16.67
C ASP A 137 4.86 7.61 17.24
N ARG A 138 5.09 6.57 16.43
CA ARG A 138 5.78 5.34 16.80
C ARG A 138 7.27 5.36 16.48
N ILE A 139 7.65 5.85 15.30
CA ILE A 139 9.04 5.80 14.81
C ILE A 139 10.00 6.66 15.65
N TYR A 140 9.48 7.67 16.34
CA TYR A 140 10.26 8.53 17.23
C TYR A 140 10.04 8.24 18.73
N ASP A 141 9.24 7.23 19.08
CA ASP A 141 8.97 6.91 20.49
C ASP A 141 10.19 6.22 21.13
N GLN A 142 10.91 6.98 21.95
CA GLN A 142 12.09 6.49 22.67
C GLN A 142 11.77 5.44 23.75
N LYS A 143 10.51 5.31 24.16
CA LYS A 143 10.06 4.27 25.09
C LYS A 143 10.00 2.89 24.44
N LEU A 144 9.93 2.84 23.11
CA LEU A 144 10.00 1.59 22.35
C LEU A 144 11.46 1.17 22.14
N PRO A 145 11.75 -0.15 22.15
CA PRO A 145 13.00 -0.69 21.65
C PRO A 145 13.26 -0.23 20.22
N GLU A 146 14.53 0.00 19.86
CA GLU A 146 14.90 0.53 18.54
C GLU A 146 14.36 -0.33 17.37
N ASN A 147 14.38 -1.66 17.52
CA ASN A 147 13.84 -2.61 16.54
C ASN A 147 12.30 -2.55 16.40
N GLU A 148 11.60 -1.88 17.32
CA GLU A 148 10.15 -1.68 17.29
C GLU A 148 9.73 -0.27 16.84
N ARG A 149 10.68 0.65 16.68
CA ARG A 149 10.48 2.03 16.18
C ARG A 149 10.31 2.06 14.66
N GLN A 150 9.30 1.34 14.20
CA GLN A 150 8.93 1.22 12.80
C GLN A 150 7.41 1.16 12.67
N PRO A 151 6.84 1.48 11.49
CA PRO A 151 5.40 1.54 11.33
C PRO A 151 4.69 0.22 11.68
N ALA A 152 3.49 0.31 12.27
CA ALA A 152 2.71 -0.87 12.69
C ALA A 152 2.45 -1.83 11.51
N CYS A 153 2.27 -1.28 10.32
CA CYS A 153 2.06 -2.07 9.09
C CYS A 153 3.31 -2.86 8.64
N VAL A 154 4.51 -2.42 9.03
CA VAL A 154 5.78 -3.10 8.77
C VAL A 154 5.97 -4.23 9.79
N LEU A 155 5.80 -3.94 11.07
CA LEU A 155 5.94 -4.91 12.16
C LEU A 155 5.02 -6.12 12.03
N THR A 156 3.76 -5.88 11.66
CA THR A 156 2.78 -6.96 11.56
C THR A 156 2.96 -7.83 10.32
N CYS A 157 3.79 -7.43 9.35
CA CYS A 157 3.80 -8.07 8.04
C CYS A 157 4.48 -9.46 8.11
N PRO A 158 3.73 -10.57 7.97
CA PRO A 158 4.30 -11.90 8.21
C PRO A 158 5.34 -12.29 7.16
N THR A 159 5.20 -11.79 5.93
CA THR A 159 6.13 -12.06 4.82
C THR A 159 7.22 -11.00 4.68
N LYS A 160 7.26 -10.01 5.58
CA LYS A 160 8.18 -8.86 5.52
C LYS A 160 8.14 -8.14 4.16
N SER A 161 6.96 -8.11 3.54
CA SER A 161 6.74 -7.46 2.25
C SER A 161 6.78 -5.93 2.35
N ARG A 162 6.70 -5.35 3.55
CA ARG A 162 6.81 -3.91 3.76
C ARG A 162 8.09 -3.64 4.54
N VAL A 163 8.87 -2.68 4.06
CA VAL A 163 10.12 -2.26 4.68
C VAL A 163 10.09 -0.74 4.84
N PHE A 164 10.53 -0.24 5.97
CA PHE A 164 10.59 1.19 6.28
C PHE A 164 12.04 1.63 6.41
N GLY A 165 12.34 2.87 5.99
CA GLY A 165 13.67 3.44 6.15
C GLY A 165 13.81 4.80 5.49
N ASP A 166 15.04 5.31 5.51
CA ASP A 166 15.44 6.58 4.90
C ASP A 166 15.98 6.38 3.49
N PHE A 167 15.34 7.01 2.50
CA PHE A 167 15.78 7.01 1.11
C PHE A 167 16.98 7.94 0.83
N ASP A 168 17.29 8.87 1.74
CA ASP A 168 18.50 9.70 1.62
C ASP A 168 19.76 8.93 2.05
N ASP A 169 19.63 7.91 2.90
CA ASP A 169 20.73 7.03 3.26
C ASP A 169 20.89 5.92 2.21
N PRO A 170 21.99 5.91 1.42
CA PRO A 170 22.21 4.87 0.43
C PRO A 170 22.44 3.49 1.05
N ASN A 171 22.82 3.40 2.33
CA ASN A 171 23.04 2.15 3.03
C ASN A 171 21.78 1.62 3.72
N SER A 172 20.68 2.37 3.73
CA SER A 172 19.43 1.91 4.32
C SER A 172 18.87 0.71 3.56
N GLN A 173 18.10 -0.13 4.27
CA GLN A 173 17.49 -1.32 3.67
C GLN A 173 16.56 -0.96 2.50
N VAL A 174 15.81 0.15 2.60
CA VAL A 174 14.92 0.61 1.54
C VAL A 174 15.70 1.04 0.29
N SER A 175 16.81 1.76 0.46
CA SER A 175 17.67 2.21 -0.64
C SER A 175 18.34 1.05 -1.36
N GLN A 176 18.85 0.06 -0.61
CA GLN A 176 19.42 -1.17 -1.18
C GLN A 176 18.37 -1.95 -1.96
N LEU A 177 17.19 -2.20 -1.37
CA LEU A 177 16.11 -2.93 -2.04
C LEU A 177 15.66 -2.28 -3.35
N VAL A 178 15.50 -0.95 -3.38
CA VAL A 178 15.10 -0.26 -4.60
C VAL A 178 16.15 -0.37 -5.70
N ARG A 179 17.44 -0.21 -5.36
CA ARG A 179 18.54 -0.37 -6.33
C ARG A 179 18.62 -1.80 -6.85
N ASP A 180 18.57 -2.79 -5.97
CA ASP A 180 18.83 -4.19 -6.31
C ASP A 180 17.65 -4.88 -7.01
N ARG A 181 16.41 -4.49 -6.67
CA ARG A 181 15.17 -5.10 -7.19
C ARG A 181 14.47 -4.24 -8.24
N GLY A 182 15.04 -3.09 -8.61
CA GLY A 182 14.48 -2.19 -9.62
C GLY A 182 13.14 -1.58 -9.18
N GLY A 183 13.11 -1.01 -7.98
CA GLY A 183 11.91 -0.40 -7.39
C GLY A 183 11.26 0.64 -8.30
N LYS A 184 9.92 0.68 -8.30
CA LYS A 184 9.09 1.54 -9.13
C LYS A 184 8.22 2.45 -8.28
N GLN A 185 8.28 3.74 -8.59
CA GLN A 185 7.28 4.70 -8.13
C GLN A 185 5.92 4.40 -8.77
N LEU A 186 4.85 4.73 -8.06
CA LEU A 186 3.50 4.53 -8.55
C LEU A 186 3.07 5.69 -9.45
N MET A 187 2.73 5.38 -10.70
CA MET A 187 2.23 6.35 -11.69
C MET A 187 3.15 7.59 -11.81
N PRO A 188 4.44 7.42 -12.13
CA PRO A 188 5.40 8.53 -12.24
C PRO A 188 4.96 9.60 -13.25
N GLU A 189 4.19 9.22 -14.27
CA GLU A 189 3.62 10.12 -15.29
C GLU A 189 2.75 11.25 -14.72
N LEU A 190 2.25 11.11 -13.49
CA LEU A 190 1.45 12.13 -12.82
C LEU A 190 2.28 13.25 -12.18
N GLY A 191 3.61 13.13 -12.12
CA GLY A 191 4.51 14.18 -11.62
C GLY A 191 4.49 14.40 -10.10
N TYR A 192 3.77 13.57 -9.33
CA TYR A 192 3.69 13.73 -7.86
C TYR A 192 4.92 13.22 -7.10
N ASN A 193 5.84 12.52 -7.77
CA ASN A 193 7.09 12.03 -7.18
C ASN A 193 6.89 11.30 -5.83
N PRO A 194 6.12 10.19 -5.81
CA PRO A 194 5.83 9.46 -4.57
C PRO A 194 7.11 8.91 -3.93
N VAL A 195 7.22 9.00 -2.60
CA VAL A 195 8.39 8.49 -1.87
C VAL A 195 8.31 6.98 -1.69
N ASN A 196 7.12 6.49 -1.34
CA ASN A 196 6.91 5.06 -1.25
C ASN A 196 7.10 4.39 -2.61
N THR A 197 7.76 3.24 -2.61
CA THR A 197 8.19 2.54 -3.81
C THR A 197 7.72 1.08 -3.78
N TYR A 198 7.36 0.53 -4.92
CA TYR A 198 6.97 -0.88 -5.05
C TYR A 198 8.08 -1.69 -5.71
N LEU A 199 8.34 -2.90 -5.22
CA LEU A 199 9.19 -3.86 -5.93
C LEU A 199 8.30 -4.76 -6.80
N PRO A 200 8.67 -4.98 -8.07
CA PRO A 200 7.89 -5.84 -8.94
C PRO A 200 7.95 -7.31 -8.49
N PRO A 201 6.89 -8.10 -8.78
CA PRO A 201 6.95 -9.56 -8.66
C PRO A 201 8.11 -10.12 -9.49
N ARG A 202 8.80 -11.13 -8.98
CA ARG A 202 9.87 -11.78 -9.73
C ARG A 202 9.27 -12.62 -10.86
N ASN A 203 9.95 -12.63 -12.00
CA ASN A 203 9.63 -13.58 -13.05
C ASN A 203 10.00 -14.98 -12.56
N LYS A 204 8.99 -15.79 -12.21
CA LYS A 204 9.20 -17.21 -11.95
C LYS A 204 9.71 -17.88 -13.24
N PRO A 205 10.72 -18.75 -13.18
CA PRO A 205 11.14 -19.52 -14.34
C PRO A 205 9.95 -20.28 -14.90
N ALA A 206 9.88 -20.39 -16.24
CA ALA A 206 8.87 -21.20 -16.90
C ALA A 206 9.03 -22.64 -16.42
N VAL A 207 8.04 -23.16 -15.69
CA VAL A 207 8.00 -24.57 -15.33
C VAL A 207 7.60 -25.32 -16.60
N GLU A 208 8.41 -26.28 -17.04
CA GLU A 208 8.02 -27.16 -18.14
C GLU A 208 6.73 -27.90 -17.77
N VAL A 209 5.63 -27.53 -18.43
CA VAL A 209 4.36 -28.22 -18.27
C VAL A 209 4.41 -29.46 -19.17
N TYR A 210 4.61 -30.63 -18.57
CA TYR A 210 4.47 -31.89 -19.31
C TYR A 210 3.03 -32.03 -19.79
N LYS A 211 2.82 -32.13 -21.11
CA LYS A 211 1.53 -32.53 -21.66
C LYS A 211 1.26 -33.97 -21.21
N VAL A 212 0.39 -34.13 -20.22
CA VAL A 212 -0.16 -35.44 -19.88
C VAL A 212 -1.11 -35.85 -21.01
N THR A 213 -0.60 -36.53 -22.03
CA THR A 213 -1.44 -37.20 -23.03
C THR A 213 -2.12 -38.38 -22.35
N SER A 214 -3.32 -38.15 -21.82
CA SER A 214 -4.19 -39.25 -21.40
C SER A 214 -4.62 -40.04 -22.64
N ILE A 215 -4.59 -41.38 -22.56
CA ILE A 215 -5.16 -42.27 -23.59
C ILE A 215 -6.60 -41.84 -23.93
N LYS A 216 -7.38 -41.41 -22.94
CA LYS A 216 -8.74 -40.88 -23.19
C LYS A 216 -8.75 -39.64 -24.08
N GLN A 217 -7.79 -38.73 -23.92
CA GLN A 217 -7.68 -37.53 -24.75
C GLN A 217 -7.24 -37.87 -26.17
N SER A 218 -6.26 -38.77 -26.33
CA SER A 218 -5.83 -39.25 -27.64
C SER A 218 -6.95 -39.97 -28.39
N VAL A 219 -7.70 -40.84 -27.72
CA VAL A 219 -8.87 -41.53 -28.29
C VAL A 219 -9.97 -40.53 -28.64
N LYS A 220 -10.29 -39.57 -27.77
CA LYS A 220 -11.28 -38.52 -28.06
C LYS A 220 -10.89 -37.68 -29.27
N THR A 221 -9.63 -37.26 -29.38
CA THR A 221 -9.12 -36.50 -30.53
C THR A 221 -9.21 -37.32 -31.82
N TRP A 222 -8.91 -38.62 -31.78
CA TRP A 222 -9.03 -39.50 -32.92
C TRP A 222 -10.49 -39.71 -33.35
N VAL A 223 -11.40 -39.98 -32.40
CA VAL A 223 -12.85 -40.11 -32.65
C VAL A 223 -13.41 -38.83 -33.27
N ASN A 224 -13.04 -37.66 -32.73
CA ASN A 224 -13.48 -36.38 -33.28
C ASN A 224 -13.07 -36.20 -34.75
N LYS A 225 -11.82 -36.55 -35.11
CA LYS A 225 -11.33 -36.51 -36.51
C LYS A 225 -12.08 -37.48 -37.43
N MET A 226 -12.53 -38.62 -36.92
CA MET A 226 -13.30 -39.60 -37.70
C MET A 226 -14.72 -39.13 -38.01
N ILE A 227 -15.32 -38.34 -37.12
CA ILE A 227 -16.73 -37.90 -37.23
C ILE A 227 -16.85 -36.59 -38.03
N THR A 228 -15.87 -35.69 -37.94
CA THR A 228 -15.80 -34.51 -38.79
C THR A 228 -15.26 -34.90 -40.17
N ARG A 229 -16.13 -35.37 -41.06
CA ARG A 229 -15.95 -35.25 -42.51
C ARG A 229 -16.03 -33.79 -42.94
#